data_AF-A0A212K442-F1
#
_entry.id   AF-A0A212K442-F1
#
_cell.length_a   1.000
_cell.length_b   1.000
_cell.length_c   1.000
_cell.angle_alpha   90.00
_cell.angle_beta   90.00
_cell.angle_gamma   90.00
#
_symmetry.space_group_name_H-M   'P 1'
#
loop_
_entity.id
_entity.type
_entity.pdbx_description
1 polymer ?
#
loop_
_entity_poly.entity_id
_entity_poly.type
_entity_poly.pdbx_seq_one_letter_code
_entity_poly.pdbx_strand_id
1 'polypeptide(L)'
;MSTFMSFIFDEAQVRIHQDEKGMLWFVAKDVCDILGIANASDSVATLDEDERGSIAITDGTSPLGGNPNMLIVSESGLYALIFRSRKPEAKSFRKWVTSEVLPSIRKTGSYELRMNMDEVKQLVRLPEPYKRDAFRRLLAQAGKHGDKSEGTRLMLNVCCIFAAAESGAPIQQAHMTF
;
A
#
# COMPACT_ATOMS: atom_id res chain seq x y z
N MET A 1 -14.43 8.61 -16.07
CA MET A 1 -13.78 7.30 -16.30
C MET A 1 -13.12 6.92 -15.00
N SER A 2 -13.53 5.82 -14.36
CA SER A 2 -12.91 5.34 -13.12
C SER A 2 -11.55 4.72 -13.45
N THR A 3 -10.48 5.46 -13.22
CA THR A 3 -9.12 4.97 -13.49
C THR A 3 -8.70 3.99 -12.39
N PHE A 4 -8.42 2.75 -12.76
CA PHE A 4 -7.73 1.79 -11.90
C PHE A 4 -6.23 1.89 -12.12
N MET A 5 -5.50 2.06 -11.03
CA MET A 5 -4.04 2.02 -10.99
C MET A 5 -3.60 0.70 -10.39
N SER A 6 -2.39 0.22 -10.72
CA SER A 6 -1.87 -1.01 -10.13
C SER A 6 -0.46 -0.85 -9.61
N PHE A 7 -0.22 -1.24 -8.37
CA PHE A 7 1.08 -1.22 -7.73
C PHE A 7 1.57 -2.64 -7.51
N ILE A 8 2.87 -2.92 -7.61
CA ILE A 8 3.40 -4.25 -7.25
C ILE A 8 4.02 -4.15 -5.86
N PHE A 9 3.47 -4.92 -4.91
CA PHE A 9 3.95 -5.06 -3.56
C PHE A 9 4.42 -6.50 -3.36
N ASP A 10 5.70 -6.70 -3.06
CA ASP A 10 6.26 -8.02 -2.77
C ASP A 10 5.92 -9.07 -3.85
N GLU A 11 6.12 -8.68 -5.12
CA GLU A 11 5.78 -9.45 -6.34
C GLU A 11 4.30 -9.64 -6.66
N ALA A 12 3.39 -9.19 -5.78
CA ALA A 12 1.95 -9.24 -5.99
C ALA A 12 1.37 -7.89 -6.42
N GLN A 13 0.44 -7.91 -7.37
CA GLN A 13 -0.21 -6.69 -7.88
C GLN A 13 -1.36 -6.27 -6.96
N VAL A 14 -1.34 -5.04 -6.46
CA VAL A 14 -2.41 -4.34 -5.75
C VAL A 14 -3.09 -3.37 -6.70
N ARG A 15 -4.36 -3.59 -6.99
CA ARG A 15 -5.19 -2.65 -7.73
C ARG A 15 -5.77 -1.59 -6.80
N ILE A 16 -5.79 -0.36 -7.29
CA ILE A 16 -6.15 0.84 -6.55
C ILE A 16 -7.10 1.66 -7.40
N HIS A 17 -8.19 2.10 -6.78
CA HIS A 17 -9.17 3.00 -7.35
C HIS A 17 -9.13 4.32 -6.59
N GLN A 18 -9.16 5.44 -7.30
CA GLN A 18 -9.34 6.76 -6.70
C GLN A 18 -10.75 7.25 -6.99
N ASP A 19 -11.47 7.68 -5.96
CA ASP A 19 -12.81 8.22 -6.12
C ASP A 19 -12.80 9.71 -6.51
N GLU A 20 -13.98 10.27 -6.78
CA GLU A 20 -14.16 11.68 -7.18
C GLU A 20 -13.74 12.68 -6.09
N LYS A 21 -13.62 12.23 -4.84
CA LYS A 21 -13.17 13.05 -3.69
C LYS A 21 -11.65 12.95 -3.49
N GLY A 22 -10.96 12.15 -4.30
CA GLY A 22 -9.52 11.92 -4.22
C GLY A 22 -9.11 10.83 -3.23
N MET A 23 -10.06 10.13 -2.60
CA MET A 23 -9.76 9.06 -1.65
C MET A 23 -9.28 7.80 -2.37
N LEU A 24 -8.30 7.12 -1.78
CA LEU A 24 -7.76 5.88 -2.32
C LEU A 24 -8.47 4.66 -1.74
N TRP A 25 -8.81 3.76 -2.64
CA TRP A 25 -9.47 2.51 -2.38
C TRP A 25 -8.65 1.36 -2.94
N PHE A 26 -8.34 0.37 -2.12
CA PHE A 26 -7.50 -0.77 -2.46
C PHE A 26 -8.35 -2.00 -2.68
N VAL A 27 -8.09 -2.77 -3.74
CA VAL A 27 -8.80 -4.04 -3.95
C VAL A 27 -8.45 -5.01 -2.83
N ALA A 28 -9.47 -5.39 -2.06
CA ALA A 28 -9.30 -6.14 -0.82
C ALA A 28 -8.69 -7.53 -1.05
N LYS A 29 -9.03 -8.15 -2.19
CA LYS A 29 -8.47 -9.46 -2.57
C LYS A 29 -6.95 -9.40 -2.69
N ASP A 30 -6.45 -8.44 -3.45
CA ASP A 30 -5.02 -8.27 -3.70
C ASP A 30 -4.25 -8.04 -2.38
N VAL A 31 -4.80 -7.17 -1.52
CA VAL A 31 -4.26 -6.90 -0.18
C VAL A 31 -4.27 -8.14 0.70
N CYS A 32 -5.36 -8.90 0.72
CA CYS A 32 -5.46 -10.11 1.54
C CYS A 32 -4.50 -11.20 1.07
N ASP A 33 -4.33 -11.38 -0.24
CA ASP A 33 -3.39 -12.33 -0.83
C ASP A 33 -1.95 -12.01 -0.38
N ILE A 34 -1.55 -10.74 -0.44
CA ILE A 34 -0.26 -10.26 0.07
C ILE A 34 -0.11 -10.53 1.57
N LEU A 35 -1.14 -10.21 2.35
CA LEU A 35 -1.12 -10.33 3.80
C LEU A 35 -1.30 -11.77 4.29
N GLY A 36 -1.46 -12.75 3.40
CA GLY A 36 -1.67 -14.16 3.75
C GLY A 36 -3.00 -14.38 4.47
N ILE A 37 -4.01 -13.55 4.17
CA ILE A 37 -5.35 -13.60 4.72
C ILE A 37 -6.21 -14.43 3.77
N ALA A 38 -6.59 -15.65 4.20
CA ALA A 38 -7.21 -16.64 3.34
C ALA A 38 -8.60 -16.24 2.81
N ASN A 39 -9.42 -15.57 3.62
CA ASN A 39 -10.75 -15.14 3.21
C ASN A 39 -10.86 -13.60 3.24
N ALA A 40 -10.73 -13.00 2.06
CA ALA A 40 -10.86 -11.56 1.90
C ALA A 40 -12.26 -11.05 2.26
N SER A 41 -13.32 -11.77 1.87
CA SER A 41 -14.70 -11.37 2.15
C SER A 41 -14.99 -11.33 3.65
N ASP A 42 -14.60 -12.38 4.39
CA ASP A 42 -14.78 -12.41 5.85
C ASP A 42 -13.96 -11.32 6.52
N SER A 43 -12.74 -11.08 6.04
CA SER A 43 -11.86 -10.07 6.64
C SER A 43 -12.38 -8.66 6.42
N VAL A 44 -12.91 -8.37 5.22
CA VAL A 44 -13.55 -7.09 4.90
C VAL A 44 -14.87 -6.93 5.66
N ALA A 45 -15.64 -8.00 5.89
CA ALA A 45 -16.92 -7.93 6.59
C ALA A 45 -16.78 -7.48 8.06
N THR A 46 -15.59 -7.61 8.65
CA THR A 46 -15.30 -7.13 10.01
C THR A 46 -14.80 -5.68 10.07
N LEU A 47 -14.59 -5.04 8.92
CA LEU A 47 -14.19 -3.63 8.87
C LEU A 47 -15.43 -2.75 9.04
N ASP A 48 -15.22 -1.54 9.54
CA ASP A 48 -16.28 -0.56 9.69
C ASP A 48 -16.83 -0.11 8.33
N GLU A 49 -18.03 0.48 8.30
CA GLU A 49 -18.71 0.84 7.05
C GLU A 49 -17.94 1.87 6.22
N ASP A 50 -17.16 2.74 6.84
CA ASP A 50 -16.28 3.72 6.19
C ASP A 50 -14.93 3.14 5.74
N GLU A 51 -14.60 1.93 6.18
CA GLU A 51 -13.35 1.25 5.86
C GLU A 51 -13.47 0.28 4.68
N ARG A 52 -14.70 -0.03 4.25
CA ARG A 52 -14.99 -1.00 3.18
C ARG A 52 -15.96 -0.45 2.15
N GLY A 53 -15.87 -0.96 0.94
CA GLY A 53 -16.79 -0.65 -0.14
C GLY A 53 -16.84 -1.74 -1.19
N SER A 54 -17.67 -1.52 -2.20
CA SER A 54 -17.72 -2.37 -3.39
C SER A 54 -17.82 -1.53 -4.64
N ILE A 55 -17.04 -1.87 -5.67
CA ILE A 55 -17.10 -1.21 -6.97
C ILE A 55 -17.33 -2.25 -8.06
N ALA A 56 -18.22 -1.91 -9.00
CA ALA A 56 -18.43 -2.72 -10.19
C ALA A 56 -17.38 -2.33 -11.23
N ILE A 57 -16.58 -3.29 -11.70
CA ILE A 57 -15.73 -3.08 -12.87
C ILE A 57 -16.55 -3.39 -14.12
N THR A 58 -17.02 -2.34 -14.80
CA THR A 58 -17.84 -2.44 -16.02
C THR A 58 -17.02 -2.58 -17.31
N ASP A 59 -15.69 -2.44 -17.26
CA ASP A 59 -14.79 -2.49 -18.43
C ASP A 59 -14.56 -3.91 -19.01
N GLY A 60 -15.49 -4.86 -18.79
CA GLY A 60 -15.43 -6.20 -19.37
C GLY A 60 -14.25 -7.07 -18.91
N THR A 61 -13.34 -6.53 -18.09
CA THR A 61 -12.16 -7.21 -17.54
C THR A 61 -12.51 -7.97 -16.27
N SER A 62 -13.69 -8.61 -16.22
CA SER A 62 -13.89 -9.75 -15.32
C SER A 62 -13.22 -10.92 -16.03
N PRO A 63 -12.01 -11.35 -15.63
CA PRO A 63 -11.24 -12.32 -16.41
C PRO A 63 -11.92 -13.69 -16.52
N LEU A 64 -13.04 -13.88 -15.81
CA LEU A 64 -13.69 -15.17 -15.57
C LEU A 64 -15.23 -15.12 -15.66
N GLY A 65 -15.85 -14.05 -16.16
CA GLY A 65 -17.32 -14.02 -16.35
C GLY A 65 -18.12 -14.17 -15.04
N GLY A 66 -17.60 -13.61 -13.93
CA GLY A 66 -18.22 -13.65 -12.59
C GLY A 66 -18.70 -12.28 -12.09
N ASN A 67 -19.14 -12.24 -10.83
CA ASN A 67 -19.65 -11.03 -10.14
C ASN A 67 -18.73 -9.82 -10.40
N PRO A 68 -19.23 -8.74 -11.04
CA PRO A 68 -18.42 -7.57 -11.38
C PRO A 68 -18.02 -6.74 -10.15
N ASN A 69 -18.64 -7.01 -8.99
CA ASN A 69 -18.39 -6.28 -7.75
C ASN A 69 -17.13 -6.80 -7.07
N MET A 70 -16.11 -5.94 -7.01
CA MET A 70 -14.92 -6.16 -6.19
C MET A 70 -15.06 -5.44 -4.86
N LEU A 71 -14.69 -6.14 -3.79
CA LEU A 71 -14.52 -5.52 -2.48
C LEU A 71 -13.27 -4.65 -2.50
N ILE A 72 -13.43 -3.45 -1.97
CA ILE A 72 -12.36 -2.48 -1.78
C ILE A 72 -12.29 -2.05 -0.32
N VAL A 73 -11.12 -1.61 0.11
CA VAL A 73 -10.88 -1.08 1.45
C VAL A 73 -10.24 0.30 1.36
N SER A 74 -10.57 1.18 2.30
CA SER A 74 -9.92 2.48 2.42
C SER A 74 -8.49 2.33 2.97
N GLU A 75 -7.75 3.44 3.08
CA GLU A 75 -6.46 3.44 3.78
C GLU A 75 -6.58 2.94 5.23
N SER A 76 -7.63 3.37 5.96
CA SER A 76 -7.88 2.90 7.32
C SER A 76 -8.10 1.38 7.36
N GLY A 77 -8.95 0.89 6.45
CA GLY A 77 -9.19 -0.56 6.30
C GLY A 77 -7.93 -1.35 5.93
N LEU A 78 -7.05 -0.79 5.09
CA LEU A 78 -5.76 -1.39 4.77
C LEU A 78 -4.89 -1.55 6.04
N TYR A 79 -4.75 -0.52 6.87
CA TYR A 79 -4.00 -0.62 8.12
C TYR A 79 -4.64 -1.61 9.10
N ALA A 80 -5.97 -1.64 9.18
CA ALA A 80 -6.69 -2.62 10.00
C ALA A 80 -6.38 -4.07 9.56
N LEU A 81 -6.36 -4.33 8.26
CA LEU A 81 -5.96 -5.64 7.70
C LEU A 81 -4.49 -5.97 7.98
N ILE A 82 -3.58 -5.00 7.82
CA ILE A 82 -2.15 -5.19 8.14
C ILE A 82 -1.97 -5.58 9.60
N PHE A 83 -2.63 -4.90 10.54
CA PHE A 83 -2.50 -5.18 11.97
C PHE A 83 -3.08 -6.53 12.40
N ARG A 84 -3.97 -7.10 11.58
CA ARG A 84 -4.53 -8.44 11.78
C ARG A 84 -3.67 -9.56 11.17
N SER A 85 -2.88 -9.25 10.15
CA SER A 85 -2.06 -10.25 9.48
C SER A 85 -1.11 -10.96 10.45
N ARG A 86 -0.92 -12.26 10.22
CA ARG A 86 0.02 -13.10 10.99
C ARG A 86 1.42 -13.14 10.36
N LYS A 87 1.61 -12.54 9.18
CA LYS A 87 2.89 -12.53 8.48
C LYS A 87 3.96 -11.79 9.31
N PRO A 88 5.22 -12.25 9.29
CA PRO A 88 6.31 -11.60 10.02
C PRO A 88 6.46 -10.12 9.68
N GLU A 89 6.34 -9.74 8.41
CA GLU A 89 6.50 -8.37 7.92
C GLU A 89 5.42 -7.45 8.50
N ALA A 90 4.18 -7.91 8.55
CA ALA A 90 3.06 -7.18 9.14
C ALA A 90 3.20 -7.02 10.66
N LYS A 91 3.71 -8.04 11.36
CA LYS A 91 4.04 -7.94 12.79
C LYS A 91 5.15 -6.93 13.04
N SER A 92 6.19 -6.94 12.21
CA SER A 92 7.30 -5.98 12.30
C SER A 92 6.80 -4.55 12.07
N PHE A 93 5.93 -4.35 11.08
CA PHE A 93 5.29 -3.06 10.84
C PHE A 93 4.47 -2.60 12.05
N ARG A 94 3.56 -3.44 12.56
CA ARG A 94 2.75 -3.12 13.75
C ARG A 94 3.62 -2.79 14.96
N LYS A 95 4.68 -3.57 15.20
CA LYS A 95 5.62 -3.34 16.31
C LYS A 95 6.31 -2.00 16.15
N TRP A 96 6.86 -1.71 14.97
CA TRP A 96 7.50 -0.42 14.66
C TRP A 96 6.55 0.76 14.86
N VAL A 97 5.32 0.69 14.33
CA VAL A 97 4.31 1.76 14.51
C VAL A 97 4.03 1.99 15.99
N THR A 98 3.82 0.94 16.76
CA THR A 98 3.43 1.04 18.18
C THR A 98 4.58 1.37 19.13
N SER A 99 5.82 0.95 18.82
CA SER A 99 6.98 1.20 19.68
C SER A 99 7.74 2.48 19.35
N GLU A 100 7.64 2.97 18.11
CA GLU A 100 8.46 4.08 17.61
C GLU A 100 7.63 5.24 17.06
N VAL A 101 6.77 4.98 16.07
CA VAL A 101 6.00 6.03 15.39
C VAL A 101 5.03 6.72 16.35
N LEU A 102 4.08 5.98 16.94
CA LEU A 102 3.07 6.55 17.83
C LEU A 102 3.68 7.19 19.08
N PRO A 103 4.69 6.60 19.75
CA PRO A 103 5.36 7.26 20.87
C PRO A 103 6.09 8.54 20.47
N SER A 104 6.66 8.61 19.26
CA SER A 104 7.31 9.83 18.77
C SER A 104 6.27 10.93 18.54
N ILE A 105 5.21 10.64 17.78
CA ILE A 105 4.10 11.58 17.54
C ILE A 105 3.53 12.10 18.87
N ARG A 106 3.29 11.22 19.84
CA ARG A 106 2.78 11.64 21.17
C ARG A 106 3.73 12.58 21.91
N LYS A 107 5.06 12.43 21.74
CA LYS A 107 6.08 13.22 22.45
C LYS A 107 6.40 14.53 21.75
N THR A 108 6.49 14.53 20.42
CA THR A 108 7.00 15.66 19.63
C THR A 108 5.92 16.34 18.80
N GLY A 109 4.74 15.74 18.68
CA GLY A 109 3.66 16.20 17.80
C GLY A 109 3.82 15.76 16.34
N SER A 110 4.91 15.08 15.99
CA SER A 110 5.20 14.65 14.62
C SER A 110 6.07 13.39 14.57
N TYR A 111 6.08 12.70 13.43
CA TYR A 111 7.07 11.68 13.13
C TYR A 111 7.65 11.96 11.75
N GLU A 112 8.95 12.28 11.72
CA GLU A 112 9.67 12.50 10.48
C GLU A 112 10.33 11.20 10.05
N LEU A 113 9.84 10.62 8.96
CA LEU A 113 10.62 9.67 8.20
C LEU A 113 11.83 10.45 7.66
N ARG A 114 13.05 9.95 7.89
CA ARG A 114 14.26 10.47 7.23
C ARG A 114 14.31 10.08 5.74
N MET A 115 13.18 10.14 5.07
CA MET A 115 13.01 9.91 3.65
C MET A 115 12.50 11.22 3.08
N ASN A 116 13.19 11.74 2.07
CA ASN A 116 12.78 12.98 1.43
C ASN A 116 11.56 12.71 0.55
N MET A 117 10.42 13.30 0.86
CA MET A 117 9.19 13.12 0.07
C MET A 117 9.34 13.62 -1.37
N ASP A 118 10.23 14.58 -1.63
CA ASP A 118 10.54 15.00 -2.99
C ASP A 118 11.29 13.90 -3.76
N GLU A 119 12.18 13.14 -3.08
CA GLU A 119 12.84 11.97 -3.67
C GLU A 119 11.82 10.86 -3.96
N VAL A 120 10.85 10.63 -3.07
CA VAL A 120 9.77 9.66 -3.29
C VAL A 120 8.91 10.06 -4.50
N LYS A 121 8.53 11.33 -4.60
CA LYS A 121 7.76 11.87 -5.74
C LYS A 121 8.55 11.78 -7.05
N GLN A 122 9.85 12.05 -7.01
CA GLN A 122 10.73 11.86 -8.17
C GLN A 122 10.83 10.39 -8.56
N LEU A 123 10.98 9.49 -7.58
CA LEU A 123 11.11 8.05 -7.79
C LEU A 123 9.90 7.48 -8.54
N VAL A 124 8.69 7.88 -8.15
CA VAL A 124 7.45 7.46 -8.81
C VAL A 124 7.42 7.84 -10.29
N ARG A 125 8.04 8.98 -10.65
CA ARG A 125 8.10 9.50 -12.03
C ARG A 125 9.19 8.84 -12.88
N LEU A 126 10.10 8.05 -12.29
CA LEU A 126 11.19 7.42 -13.03
C LEU A 126 10.65 6.30 -13.94
N PRO A 127 11.14 6.18 -15.19
CA PRO A 127 10.92 4.99 -16.01
C PRO A 127 11.68 3.79 -15.45
N GLU A 128 11.17 2.58 -15.67
CA GLU A 128 11.92 1.34 -15.39
C GLU A 128 13.15 1.22 -16.31
N PRO A 129 14.32 0.69 -15.85
CA PRO A 129 14.62 0.02 -14.57
C PRO A 129 15.03 0.95 -13.41
N TYR A 130 15.18 2.25 -13.68
CA TYR A 130 15.80 3.21 -12.75
C TYR A 130 14.99 3.41 -11.46
N LYS A 131 13.67 3.25 -11.54
CA LYS A 131 12.76 3.27 -10.39
C LYS A 131 13.14 2.21 -9.34
N ARG A 132 13.45 0.98 -9.77
CA ARG A 132 13.83 -0.13 -8.88
C ARG A 132 15.15 0.14 -8.16
N ASP A 133 16.15 0.62 -8.89
CA ASP A 133 17.46 0.91 -8.30
C ASP A 133 17.40 2.12 -7.35
N ALA A 134 16.63 3.14 -7.69
CA ALA A 134 16.38 4.28 -6.81
C ALA A 134 15.68 3.83 -5.52
N PHE A 135 14.69 2.94 -5.62
CA PHE A 135 13.98 2.41 -4.46
C PHE A 135 14.87 1.57 -3.57
N ARG A 136 15.69 0.68 -4.14
CA ARG A 136 16.68 -0.11 -3.39
C ARG A 136 17.66 0.77 -2.63
N ARG A 137 18.13 1.87 -3.25
CA ARG A 137 19.01 2.83 -2.58
C ARG A 137 18.31 3.54 -1.43
N LEU A 138 17.07 3.97 -1.63
CA LEU A 138 16.29 4.64 -0.59
C LEU A 138 16.01 3.72 0.60
N LEU A 139 15.67 2.45 0.33
CA LEU A 139 15.55 1.42 1.36
C LEU A 139 16.87 1.17 2.10
N ALA A 140 17.99 1.08 1.38
CA ALA A 140 19.30 0.87 1.99
C ALA A 140 19.72 2.06 2.88
N GLN A 141 19.32 3.28 2.53
CA GLN A 141 19.50 4.46 3.37
C GLN A 141 18.62 4.39 4.63
N ALA A 142 17.37 3.96 4.47
CA ALA A 142 16.41 3.88 5.57
C ALA A 142 16.70 2.70 6.54
N GLY A 143 17.29 1.61 6.05
CA GLY A 143 17.63 0.40 6.80
C GLY A 143 18.89 0.47 7.67
N LYS A 144 19.59 1.61 7.74
CA LYS A 144 20.82 1.77 8.56
C LYS A 144 20.59 1.72 10.08
N HIS A 145 19.35 1.62 10.55
CA HIS A 145 19.02 1.39 11.96
C HIS A 145 18.41 -0.01 12.13
N GLY A 146 19.14 -0.91 12.80
CA GLY A 146 18.87 -2.35 12.89
C GLY A 146 17.41 -2.76 13.18
N ASP A 147 16.99 -3.88 12.59
CA ASP A 147 15.68 -4.54 12.71
C ASP A 147 14.45 -3.73 12.24
N LYS A 148 14.64 -2.50 11.73
CA LYS A 148 13.56 -1.59 11.31
C LYS A 148 13.24 -1.64 9.80
N SER A 149 14.01 -2.39 9.02
CA SER A 149 13.91 -2.39 7.55
C SER A 149 12.50 -2.74 7.06
N GLU A 150 11.85 -3.74 7.65
CA GLU A 150 10.57 -4.23 7.15
C GLU A 150 9.40 -3.26 7.40
N GLY A 151 9.36 -2.61 8.59
CA GLY A 151 8.35 -1.59 8.87
C GLY A 151 8.51 -0.35 7.98
N THR A 152 9.77 0.08 7.81
CA THR A 152 10.10 1.20 6.92
C THR A 152 9.84 0.89 5.45
N ARG A 153 10.07 -0.36 5.00
CA ARG A 153 9.73 -0.84 3.66
C ARG A 153 8.24 -0.76 3.39
N LEU A 154 7.43 -1.24 4.34
CA LEU A 154 5.97 -1.26 4.21
C LEU A 154 5.43 0.18 4.17
N MET A 155 5.96 1.07 5.02
CA MET A 155 5.62 2.49 4.98
C MET A 155 6.03 3.16 3.68
N LEU A 156 7.23 2.86 3.14
CA LEU A 156 7.69 3.44 1.89
C LEU A 156 6.83 2.98 0.70
N ASN A 157 6.42 1.71 0.66
CA ASN A 157 5.49 1.21 -0.34
C ASN A 157 4.16 1.97 -0.30
N VAL A 158 3.63 2.19 0.90
CA VAL A 158 2.41 2.99 1.10
C VAL A 158 2.64 4.43 0.61
N CYS A 159 3.74 5.09 0.99
CA CYS A 159 4.07 6.44 0.52
C CYS A 159 4.22 6.53 -1.01
N CYS A 160 4.81 5.54 -1.66
CA CYS A 160 4.92 5.50 -3.12
C CYS A 160 3.57 5.36 -3.79
N ILE A 161 2.66 4.57 -3.23
CA ILE A 161 1.28 4.46 -3.71
C ILE A 161 0.58 5.83 -3.65
N PHE A 162 0.66 6.51 -2.51
CA PHE A 162 0.05 7.83 -2.32
C PHE A 162 0.66 8.87 -3.27
N ALA A 163 1.99 8.93 -3.37
CA ALA A 163 2.67 9.86 -4.27
C ALA A 163 2.34 9.62 -5.76
N ALA A 164 2.07 8.36 -6.13
CA ALA A 164 1.68 8.00 -7.48
C ALA A 164 0.23 8.38 -7.80
N ALA A 165 -0.69 8.22 -6.84
CA ALA A 165 -2.04 8.72 -6.98
C ALA A 165 -2.10 10.25 -7.09
N GLU A 166 -1.34 10.99 -6.28
CA GLU A 166 -1.29 12.46 -6.31
C GLU A 166 -0.72 13.03 -7.62
N SER A 167 0.20 12.31 -8.28
CA SER A 167 0.89 12.80 -9.47
C SER A 167 0.15 12.52 -10.78
N GLY A 168 -0.94 11.75 -10.75
CA GLY A 168 -1.67 11.31 -11.95
C GLY A 168 -0.80 10.48 -12.91
N ALA A 169 0.38 10.06 -12.47
CA ALA A 169 1.30 9.27 -13.27
C ALA A 169 0.78 7.83 -13.34
N PRO A 170 0.80 7.17 -14.51
CA PRO A 170 0.45 5.75 -14.58
C PRO A 170 1.38 4.98 -13.65
N ILE A 171 0.80 4.34 -12.63
CA ILE A 171 1.51 3.41 -11.76
C ILE A 171 1.77 2.15 -12.58
N GLN A 172 2.70 2.21 -13.52
CA GLN A 172 3.12 1.04 -14.28
C GLN A 172 4.41 0.51 -13.65
N GLN A 173 4.26 -0.71 -13.13
CA GLN A 173 5.27 -1.67 -12.67
C GLN A 173 6.40 -1.07 -11.83
N ALA A 174 6.33 -1.26 -10.51
CA ALA A 174 7.50 -1.24 -9.63
C ALA A 174 7.78 -2.68 -9.23
N HIS A 175 8.42 -3.44 -10.11
CA HIS A 175 8.61 -4.87 -9.89
C HIS A 175 9.75 -5.03 -8.86
N MET A 176 9.44 -5.28 -7.60
CA MET A 176 10.49 -5.47 -6.59
C MET A 176 10.81 -6.94 -6.50
N THR A 177 11.97 -7.33 -7.02
CA THR A 177 12.56 -8.65 -6.79
C THR A 177 13.72 -8.45 -5.82
N PHE A 178 13.81 -9.35 -4.84
CA PHE A 178 14.78 -9.36 -3.75
C PHE A 178 16.23 -9.15 -4.21
#